data_AF-A0A953PSQ1-F1
#
_entry.id   AF-A0A953PSQ1-F1
#
_cell.length_a   1.000
_cell.length_b   1.000
_cell.length_c   1.000
_cell.angle_alpha   90.00
_cell.angle_beta   90.00
_cell.angle_gamma   90.00
#
_symmetry.space_group_name_H-M   'P 1'
#
loop_
_entity.id
_entity.type
_entity.pdbx_description
1 polymer ?
#
loop_
_entity_poly.entity_id
_entity_poly.type
_entity_poly.pdbx_seq_one_letter_code
_entity_poly.pdbx_strand_id
1 'polypeptide(L)'
;KRRLLARVEQLHEFNPMLGHRGVRLGITYPEITEMQSRAILEAACRLNKEGVKIVPEIMIPLVGIVKELHDQKLIVDRVAAEVMQEQGIKIKYLVGTMIEIPRGCIVADQIAREAEFFSFGTNDLTQLTFGFSRDDIGKFLKIYQEKKILEKDPFASIDVEGVGDLVRVGVERGRKGRPTIKLGICGEHGGDAASVHFFHKVGLTYVSASPYRVPVARLAAAQAALSVKVGD
;
A
#
# COMPACT_ATOMS: atom_id res chain seq x y z
N LYS A 1 19.74 -31.25 -9.83
CA LYS A 1 19.21 -30.58 -11.04
C LYS A 1 17.71 -30.83 -11.25
N ARG A 2 17.20 -32.08 -11.32
CA ARG A 2 15.77 -32.37 -11.53
C ARG A 2 14.82 -31.79 -10.47
N ARG A 3 15.12 -31.94 -9.17
CA ARG A 3 14.33 -31.35 -8.07
C ARG A 3 14.23 -29.82 -8.14
N LEU A 4 15.32 -29.15 -8.53
CA LEU A 4 15.37 -27.70 -8.68
C LEU A 4 14.47 -27.26 -9.84
N LEU A 5 14.61 -27.91 -11.01
CA LEU A 5 13.79 -27.62 -12.19
C LEU A 5 12.30 -27.84 -11.91
N ALA A 6 11.94 -28.95 -11.26
CA ALA A 6 10.55 -29.20 -10.86
C ALA A 6 10.01 -28.10 -9.94
N ARG A 7 10.82 -27.56 -9.01
CA ARG A 7 10.41 -26.45 -8.16
C ARG A 7 10.27 -25.14 -8.95
N VAL A 8 11.16 -24.86 -9.89
CA VAL A 8 11.07 -23.68 -10.77
C VAL A 8 9.79 -23.74 -11.61
N GLU A 9 9.48 -24.90 -12.20
CA GLU A 9 8.25 -25.11 -12.99
C GLU A 9 7.00 -24.98 -12.12
N GLN A 10 7.01 -25.50 -10.89
CA GLN A 10 5.89 -25.35 -9.94
C GLN A 10 5.65 -23.90 -9.50
N LEU A 11 6.70 -23.09 -9.43
CA LEU A 11 6.61 -21.67 -9.05
C LEU A 11 6.40 -20.74 -10.24
N HIS A 12 6.45 -21.27 -11.47
CA HIS A 12 6.23 -20.48 -12.66
C HIS A 12 4.75 -20.10 -12.77
N GLU A 13 4.49 -18.83 -13.03
CA GLU A 13 3.14 -18.30 -13.17
C GLU A 13 2.99 -17.58 -14.51
N PHE A 14 1.83 -17.73 -15.15
CA PHE A 14 1.51 -17.04 -16.40
C PHE A 14 1.46 -15.52 -16.24
N ASN A 15 0.92 -15.02 -15.12
CA ASN A 15 0.80 -13.59 -14.82
C ASN A 15 1.29 -13.32 -13.38
N PRO A 16 2.60 -13.18 -13.15
CA PRO A 16 3.18 -13.08 -11.80
C PRO A 16 2.65 -11.90 -10.97
N MET A 17 2.22 -10.82 -11.62
CA MET A 17 1.60 -9.67 -10.95
C MET A 17 0.33 -10.06 -10.17
N LEU A 18 -0.45 -11.03 -10.68
CA LEU A 18 -1.71 -11.50 -10.09
C LEU A 18 -1.56 -12.80 -9.30
N GLY A 19 -0.33 -13.28 -9.12
CA GLY A 19 -0.04 -14.62 -8.66
C GLY A 19 -0.03 -14.83 -7.14
N HIS A 20 0.75 -15.82 -6.73
CA HIS A 20 0.93 -16.27 -5.35
C HIS A 20 1.94 -15.39 -4.61
N ARG A 21 1.50 -14.18 -4.28
CA ARG A 21 2.31 -13.14 -3.61
C ARG A 21 1.50 -12.37 -2.56
N GLY A 22 2.20 -11.49 -1.84
CA GLY A 22 1.62 -10.63 -0.80
C GLY A 22 0.92 -11.44 0.30
N VAL A 23 -0.26 -11.00 0.71
CA VAL A 23 -1.04 -11.68 1.76
C VAL A 23 -1.29 -13.17 1.48
N ARG A 24 -1.46 -13.55 0.21
CA ARG A 24 -1.73 -14.94 -0.18
C ARG A 24 -0.54 -15.86 0.13
N LEU A 25 0.67 -15.35 -0.05
CA LEU A 25 1.89 -16.08 0.28
C LEU A 25 2.03 -16.22 1.80
N GLY A 26 1.77 -15.15 2.55
CA GLY A 26 1.79 -15.16 4.01
C GLY A 26 0.72 -16.08 4.63
N ILE A 27 -0.44 -16.26 3.98
CA ILE A 27 -1.45 -17.22 4.42
C ILE A 27 -0.98 -18.66 4.22
N THR A 28 -0.39 -18.98 3.07
CA THR A 28 0.06 -20.35 2.78
C THR A 28 1.38 -20.73 3.45
N TYR A 29 2.20 -19.74 3.78
CA TYR A 29 3.51 -19.88 4.43
C TYR A 29 3.62 -18.88 5.59
N PRO A 30 2.86 -19.08 6.68
CA PRO A 30 2.77 -18.15 7.80
C PRO A 30 4.12 -17.86 8.47
N GLU A 31 5.07 -18.79 8.39
CA GLU A 31 6.43 -18.63 8.90
C GLU A 31 7.16 -17.39 8.33
N ILE A 32 6.78 -16.94 7.12
CA ILE A 32 7.34 -15.71 6.51
C ILE A 32 6.87 -14.48 7.29
N THR A 33 5.57 -14.37 7.54
CA THR A 33 4.99 -13.26 8.31
C THR A 33 5.46 -13.29 9.76
N GLU A 34 5.60 -14.49 10.34
CA GLU A 34 6.16 -14.66 11.68
C GLU A 34 7.59 -14.13 11.77
N MET A 35 8.46 -14.57 10.87
CA MET A 35 9.86 -14.16 10.84
C MET A 35 10.01 -12.65 10.62
N GLN A 36 9.27 -12.06 9.66
CA GLN A 36 9.34 -10.63 9.39
C GLN A 36 8.81 -9.79 10.56
N SER A 37 7.69 -10.19 11.17
CA SER A 37 7.11 -9.50 12.32
C SER A 37 8.06 -9.54 13.51
N ARG A 38 8.62 -10.72 13.81
CA ARG A 38 9.61 -10.90 14.87
C ARG A 38 10.82 -9.99 14.66
N ALA A 39 11.38 -9.96 13.46
CA ALA A 39 12.54 -9.11 13.14
C ALA A 39 12.25 -7.61 13.38
N ILE A 40 11.09 -7.12 12.93
CA ILE A 40 10.66 -5.72 13.12
C ILE A 40 10.51 -5.41 14.62
N LEU A 41 9.83 -6.29 15.35
CA LEU A 41 9.46 -6.07 16.75
C LEU A 41 10.66 -6.21 17.69
N GLU A 42 11.56 -7.15 17.43
CA GLU A 42 12.82 -7.27 18.17
C GLU A 42 13.73 -6.06 17.97
N ALA A 43 13.81 -5.54 16.73
CA ALA A 43 14.53 -4.30 16.46
C ALA A 43 13.90 -3.10 17.21
N ALA A 44 12.57 -2.98 17.17
CA ALA A 44 11.87 -1.90 17.86
C ALA A 44 12.02 -2.00 19.39
N CYS A 45 11.94 -3.20 19.97
CA CYS A 45 12.17 -3.43 21.40
C CYS A 45 13.60 -3.03 21.84
N ARG A 46 14.62 -3.38 21.04
CA ARG A 46 16.02 -2.99 21.31
C ARG A 46 16.19 -1.48 21.32
N LEU A 47 15.74 -0.81 20.27
CA LEU A 47 15.83 0.64 20.16
C LEU A 47 15.04 1.37 21.26
N ASN A 48 13.91 0.80 21.70
CA ASN A 48 13.15 1.35 22.81
C ASN A 48 13.92 1.26 24.14
N LYS A 49 14.63 0.15 24.40
CA LYS A 49 15.53 0.02 25.56
C LYS A 49 16.70 1.00 25.52
N GLU A 50 17.15 1.38 24.33
CA GLU A 50 18.14 2.44 24.11
C GLU A 50 17.56 3.87 24.26
N GLY A 51 16.27 4.01 24.57
CA GLY A 51 15.59 5.29 24.78
C GLY A 51 15.01 5.91 23.51
N VAL A 52 15.05 5.21 22.37
CA VAL A 52 14.47 5.70 21.10
C VAL A 52 12.97 5.38 21.07
N LYS A 53 12.13 6.41 20.96
CA LYS A 53 10.67 6.24 20.84
C LYS A 53 10.30 5.83 19.42
N ILE A 54 9.88 4.59 19.25
CA ILE A 54 9.50 4.01 17.95
C ILE A 54 8.10 3.38 18.06
N VAL A 55 7.29 3.58 17.03
CA VAL A 55 6.01 2.90 16.83
C VAL A 55 6.04 2.26 15.44
N PRO A 56 6.31 0.94 15.33
CA PRO A 56 6.32 0.25 14.05
C PRO A 56 4.93 0.21 13.42
N GLU A 57 4.84 0.46 12.13
CA GLU A 57 3.65 0.28 11.30
C GLU A 57 3.88 -0.94 10.39
N ILE A 58 3.21 -2.06 10.68
CA ILE A 58 3.32 -3.32 9.91
C ILE A 58 2.16 -3.36 8.91
N MET A 59 2.49 -3.42 7.62
CA MET A 59 1.50 -3.32 6.55
C MET A 59 1.40 -4.61 5.75
N ILE A 60 0.19 -5.19 5.67
CA ILE A 60 -0.09 -6.39 4.87
C ILE A 60 -0.47 -6.00 3.44
N PRO A 61 0.24 -6.48 2.40
CA PRO A 61 -0.01 -6.13 1.00
C PRO A 61 -1.05 -7.02 0.31
N LEU A 62 -1.61 -6.54 -0.79
CA LEU A 62 -2.54 -7.23 -1.71
C LEU A 62 -3.82 -7.76 -1.06
N VAL A 63 -4.28 -7.11 0.01
CA VAL A 63 -5.53 -7.49 0.68
C VAL A 63 -6.73 -7.09 -0.17
N GLY A 64 -7.58 -8.07 -0.45
CA GLY A 64 -8.88 -7.87 -1.09
C GLY A 64 -10.07 -8.23 -0.19
N ILE A 65 -9.84 -9.02 0.87
CA ILE A 65 -10.86 -9.60 1.74
C ILE A 65 -10.46 -9.37 3.20
N VAL A 66 -11.40 -8.92 4.05
CA VAL A 66 -11.13 -8.64 5.48
C VAL A 66 -10.53 -9.84 6.24
N LYS A 67 -10.95 -11.06 5.89
CA LYS A 67 -10.44 -12.29 6.51
C LYS A 67 -8.96 -12.55 6.18
N GLU A 68 -8.46 -12.11 5.02
CA GLU A 68 -7.04 -12.20 4.67
C GLU A 68 -6.20 -11.33 5.61
N LEU A 69 -6.66 -10.10 5.87
CA LEU A 69 -5.99 -9.21 6.82
C LEU A 69 -6.08 -9.74 8.24
N HIS A 70 -7.26 -10.22 8.65
CA HIS A 70 -7.47 -10.75 9.99
C HIS A 70 -6.55 -11.94 10.29
N ASP A 71 -6.42 -12.88 9.35
CA ASP A 71 -5.52 -14.02 9.46
C ASP A 71 -4.07 -13.58 9.75
N GLN A 72 -3.54 -12.66 8.95
CA GLN A 72 -2.18 -12.15 9.14
C GLN A 72 -2.03 -11.30 10.41
N LYS A 73 -3.06 -10.53 10.78
CA LYS A 73 -3.06 -9.74 12.01
C LYS A 73 -2.91 -10.64 13.25
N LEU A 74 -3.61 -11.77 13.30
CA LEU A 74 -3.47 -12.72 14.41
C LEU A 74 -2.04 -13.25 14.56
N ILE A 75 -1.35 -13.51 13.44
CA ILE A 75 0.05 -13.93 13.44
C ILE A 75 0.94 -12.82 13.99
N VAL A 76 0.80 -11.59 13.49
CA VAL A 76 1.57 -10.42 13.95
C VAL A 76 1.35 -10.19 15.45
N ASP A 77 0.10 -10.21 15.91
CA ASP A 77 -0.27 -9.92 17.29
C ASP A 77 0.28 -10.99 18.26
N ARG A 78 0.23 -12.28 17.88
CA ARG A 78 0.83 -13.37 18.65
C ARG A 78 2.34 -13.19 18.77
N VAL A 79 3.04 -12.97 17.65
CA VAL A 79 4.50 -12.79 17.63
C VAL A 79 4.90 -11.56 18.43
N ALA A 80 4.11 -10.49 18.38
CA ALA A 80 4.34 -9.31 19.19
C ALA A 80 4.24 -9.58 20.69
N ALA A 81 3.26 -10.38 21.13
CA ALA A 81 3.15 -10.79 22.52
C ALA A 81 4.35 -11.62 22.97
N GLU A 82 4.79 -12.59 22.16
CA GLU A 82 5.98 -13.42 22.43
C GLU A 82 7.24 -12.56 22.56
N VAL A 83 7.53 -11.72 21.57
CA VAL A 83 8.72 -10.85 21.55
C VAL A 83 8.72 -9.88 22.73
N MET A 84 7.58 -9.25 23.04
CA MET A 84 7.50 -8.34 24.18
C MET A 84 7.70 -9.05 25.52
N GLN A 85 7.22 -10.28 25.65
CA GLN A 85 7.45 -11.12 26.83
C GLN A 85 8.92 -11.50 26.97
N GLU A 86 9.54 -12.02 25.90
CA GLU A 86 10.96 -12.40 25.86
C GLU A 86 11.87 -11.19 26.15
N GLN A 87 11.52 -10.02 25.63
CA GLN A 87 12.29 -8.80 25.81
C GLN A 87 11.98 -8.06 27.13
N GLY A 88 10.93 -8.44 27.86
CA GLY A 88 10.52 -7.78 29.10
C GLY A 88 10.13 -6.31 28.92
N ILE A 89 9.64 -5.93 27.74
CA ILE A 89 9.24 -4.55 27.42
C ILE A 89 7.98 -4.53 26.56
N LYS A 90 7.09 -3.57 26.84
CA LYS A 90 5.90 -3.33 26.00
C LYS A 90 6.16 -2.15 25.08
N ILE A 91 5.93 -2.34 23.79
CA ILE A 91 5.98 -1.28 22.78
C ILE A 91 4.64 -1.18 22.06
N LYS A 92 4.31 0.01 21.54
CA LYS A 92 3.16 0.19 20.67
C LYS A 92 3.57 -0.15 19.23
N TYR A 93 2.72 -0.88 18.52
CA TYR A 93 2.81 -1.10 17.08
C TYR A 93 1.42 -0.95 16.47
N LEU A 94 1.36 -0.80 15.15
CA LEU A 94 0.11 -0.74 14.40
C LEU A 94 0.13 -1.80 13.29
N VAL A 95 -1.00 -2.43 13.04
CA VAL A 95 -1.22 -3.30 11.87
C VAL A 95 -2.20 -2.65 10.92
N GLY A 96 -1.77 -2.43 9.69
CA GLY A 96 -2.57 -1.86 8.62
C GLY A 96 -2.42 -2.64 7.33
N THR A 97 -2.93 -2.08 6.23
CA THR A 97 -2.91 -2.77 4.95
C THR A 97 -2.73 -1.82 3.78
N MET A 98 -2.16 -2.37 2.71
CA MET A 98 -2.14 -1.69 1.43
C MET A 98 -3.51 -1.83 0.74
N ILE A 99 -4.09 -0.71 0.32
CA ILE A 99 -5.28 -0.68 -0.52
C ILE A 99 -4.85 -0.53 -1.96
N GLU A 100 -4.67 -1.68 -2.61
CA GLU A 100 -4.12 -1.78 -3.97
C GLU A 100 -4.89 -2.76 -4.86
N ILE A 101 -5.85 -3.50 -4.30
CA ILE A 101 -6.80 -4.32 -5.05
C ILE A 101 -8.12 -3.55 -5.18
N PRO A 102 -8.75 -3.44 -6.38
CA PRO A 102 -10.04 -2.75 -6.53
C PRO A 102 -11.12 -3.25 -5.57
N ARG A 103 -11.21 -4.57 -5.35
CA ARG A 103 -12.10 -5.16 -4.34
C ARG A 103 -11.85 -4.58 -2.95
N GLY A 104 -10.59 -4.39 -2.56
CA GLY A 104 -10.21 -3.82 -1.27
C GLY A 104 -10.74 -2.39 -1.09
N CYS A 105 -10.74 -1.58 -2.15
CA CYS A 105 -11.36 -0.25 -2.14
C CYS A 105 -12.87 -0.35 -1.90
N ILE A 106 -13.55 -1.28 -2.59
CA ILE A 106 -15.00 -1.46 -2.47
C ILE A 106 -15.39 -1.94 -1.07
N VAL A 107 -14.66 -2.87 -0.44
CA VAL A 107 -15.01 -3.36 0.91
C VAL A 107 -14.19 -2.73 2.04
N ALA A 108 -13.66 -1.53 1.81
CA ALA A 108 -12.75 -0.84 2.72
C ALA A 108 -13.34 -0.58 4.11
N ASP A 109 -14.65 -0.46 4.25
CA ASP A 109 -15.34 -0.33 5.54
C ASP A 109 -15.22 -1.58 6.41
N GLN A 110 -15.21 -2.76 5.80
CA GLN A 110 -14.99 -4.03 6.49
C GLN A 110 -13.51 -4.17 6.88
N ILE A 111 -12.62 -3.86 5.95
CA ILE A 111 -11.16 -3.96 6.16
C ILE A 111 -10.72 -2.98 7.27
N ALA A 112 -11.27 -1.76 7.31
CA ALA A 112 -10.93 -0.74 8.30
C ALA A 112 -11.27 -1.10 9.75
N ARG A 113 -12.15 -2.10 9.97
CA ARG A 113 -12.42 -2.61 11.33
C ARG A 113 -11.17 -3.29 11.90
N GLU A 114 -10.43 -4.02 11.07
CA GLU A 114 -9.21 -4.74 11.44
C GLU A 114 -7.94 -3.88 11.28
N ALA A 115 -7.90 -3.04 10.25
CA ALA A 115 -6.75 -2.20 9.91
C ALA A 115 -6.72 -0.88 10.71
N GLU A 116 -5.55 -0.49 11.18
CA GLU A 116 -5.35 0.77 11.89
C GLU A 116 -4.94 1.92 10.96
N PHE A 117 -4.47 1.59 9.76
CA PHE A 117 -4.15 2.54 8.70
C PHE A 117 -4.30 1.88 7.33
N PHE A 118 -4.51 2.70 6.30
CA PHE A 118 -4.39 2.30 4.90
C PHE A 118 -3.24 3.05 4.22
N SER A 119 -2.54 2.35 3.35
CA SER A 119 -1.69 2.98 2.33
C SER A 119 -2.22 2.58 0.95
N PHE A 120 -2.63 3.54 0.14
CA PHE A 120 -3.01 3.27 -1.24
C PHE A 120 -1.77 2.91 -2.04
N GLY A 121 -1.73 1.69 -2.57
CA GLY A 121 -0.70 1.22 -3.50
C GLY A 121 -1.15 1.49 -4.92
N THR A 122 -1.07 2.75 -5.35
CA THR A 122 -1.69 3.18 -6.61
C THR A 122 -1.04 2.60 -7.85
N ASN A 123 0.20 2.11 -7.77
CA ASN A 123 0.82 1.44 -8.92
C ASN A 123 0.04 0.16 -9.28
N ASP A 124 -0.13 -0.76 -8.31
CA ASP A 124 -0.88 -2.00 -8.50
C ASP A 124 -2.38 -1.70 -8.70
N LEU A 125 -2.93 -0.69 -8.00
CA LEU A 125 -4.32 -0.27 -8.21
C LEU A 125 -4.56 0.24 -9.64
N THR A 126 -3.66 1.06 -10.19
CA THR A 126 -3.73 1.52 -11.59
C THR A 126 -3.64 0.33 -12.53
N GLN A 127 -2.69 -0.58 -12.31
CA GLN A 127 -2.56 -1.78 -13.16
C GLN A 127 -3.85 -2.59 -13.20
N LEU A 128 -4.49 -2.82 -12.04
CA LEU A 128 -5.71 -3.61 -11.93
C LEU A 128 -6.95 -2.89 -12.45
N THR A 129 -6.99 -1.56 -12.34
CA THR A 129 -8.13 -0.75 -12.80
C THR A 129 -8.13 -0.60 -14.32
N PHE A 130 -6.97 -0.33 -14.90
CA PHE A 130 -6.83 -0.21 -16.36
C PHE A 130 -6.69 -1.57 -17.06
N GLY A 131 -6.27 -2.61 -16.35
CA GLY A 131 -5.82 -3.85 -16.99
C GLY A 131 -4.47 -3.69 -17.72
N PHE A 132 -3.65 -2.73 -17.28
CA PHE A 132 -2.34 -2.47 -17.88
C PHE A 132 -1.22 -3.12 -17.06
N SER A 133 -0.38 -3.90 -17.73
CA SER A 133 0.91 -4.30 -17.17
C SER A 133 1.86 -3.12 -17.23
N ARG A 134 2.40 -2.70 -16.09
CA ARG A 134 3.36 -1.59 -16.02
C ARG A 134 4.61 -1.86 -16.85
N ASP A 135 5.04 -3.11 -16.93
CA ASP A 135 6.23 -3.52 -17.68
C ASP A 135 5.98 -3.57 -19.20
N ASP A 136 4.71 -3.71 -19.63
CA ASP A 136 4.35 -3.88 -21.05
C ASP A 136 3.70 -2.65 -21.68
N ILE A 137 3.21 -1.69 -20.89
CA ILE A 137 2.45 -0.53 -21.39
C ILE A 137 3.24 0.31 -22.41
N GLY A 138 4.57 0.36 -22.28
CA GLY A 138 5.46 1.10 -23.19
C GLY A 138 5.32 0.70 -24.66
N LYS A 139 4.80 -0.50 -24.95
CA LYS A 139 4.57 -1.00 -26.32
C LYS A 139 3.47 -0.23 -27.05
N PHE A 140 2.51 0.37 -26.34
CA PHE A 140 1.36 1.07 -26.95
C PHE A 140 1.09 2.46 -26.38
N LEU A 141 1.67 2.84 -25.25
CA LEU A 141 1.41 4.12 -24.57
C LEU A 141 1.56 5.33 -25.50
N LYS A 142 2.64 5.36 -26.29
CA LYS A 142 2.92 6.46 -27.22
C LYS A 142 1.80 6.62 -28.26
N ILE A 143 1.30 5.51 -28.81
CA ILE A 143 0.21 5.51 -29.79
C ILE A 143 -1.09 6.02 -29.14
N TYR A 144 -1.35 5.63 -27.88
CA TYR A 144 -2.52 6.12 -27.14
C TYR A 144 -2.46 7.63 -26.91
N GLN A 145 -1.27 8.16 -26.60
CA GLN A 145 -1.05 9.61 -26.44
C GLN A 145 -1.17 10.37 -27.76
N GLU A 146 -0.55 9.87 -28.84
CA GLU A 146 -0.65 10.47 -30.19
C GLU A 146 -2.10 10.50 -30.68
N LYS A 147 -2.90 9.48 -30.36
CA LYS A 147 -4.33 9.41 -30.67
C LYS A 147 -5.23 10.14 -29.67
N LYS A 148 -4.67 10.77 -28.63
CA LYS A 148 -5.40 11.43 -27.54
C LYS A 148 -6.41 10.51 -26.83
N ILE A 149 -6.12 9.22 -26.77
CA ILE A 149 -6.88 8.25 -25.97
C ILE A 149 -6.49 8.36 -24.50
N LEU A 150 -5.20 8.63 -24.24
CA LEU A 150 -4.69 9.00 -22.91
C LEU A 150 -3.94 10.32 -23.02
N GLU A 151 -4.24 11.26 -22.13
CA GLU A 151 -3.54 12.54 -22.08
C GLU A 151 -2.16 12.39 -21.43
N LYS A 152 -2.07 11.58 -20.38
CA LYS A 152 -0.86 11.37 -19.55
C LYS A 152 -0.67 9.88 -19.29
N ASP A 153 0.55 9.52 -18.90
CA ASP A 153 0.84 8.16 -18.41
C ASP A 153 0.14 7.96 -17.04
N PRO A 154 -0.82 7.02 -16.94
CA PRO A 154 -1.57 6.79 -15.69
C PRO A 154 -0.72 6.19 -14.56
N PHE A 155 0.52 5.77 -14.82
CA PHE A 155 1.49 5.35 -13.79
C PHE A 155 2.38 6.48 -13.29
N ALA A 156 2.39 7.63 -13.98
CA ALA A 156 3.15 8.81 -13.58
C ALA A 156 2.28 9.83 -12.86
N SER A 157 1.05 10.03 -13.33
CA SER A 157 0.06 10.91 -12.71
C SER A 157 -1.26 10.17 -12.56
N ILE A 158 -1.92 10.33 -11.42
CA ILE A 158 -3.10 9.56 -11.07
C ILE A 158 -4.23 9.83 -12.06
N ASP A 159 -4.82 8.77 -12.59
CA ASP A 159 -6.11 8.85 -13.26
C ASP A 159 -7.18 9.26 -12.24
N VAL A 160 -7.64 10.51 -12.31
CA VAL A 160 -8.59 11.07 -11.35
C VAL A 160 -9.99 10.49 -11.50
N GLU A 161 -10.37 10.02 -12.69
CA GLU A 161 -11.73 9.54 -12.98
C GLU A 161 -11.88 8.07 -12.60
N GLY A 162 -11.00 7.18 -13.04
CA GLY A 162 -11.10 5.76 -12.74
C GLY A 162 -10.43 5.38 -11.41
N VAL A 163 -9.10 5.41 -11.38
CA VAL A 163 -8.31 5.01 -10.18
C VAL A 163 -8.62 5.94 -9.00
N GLY A 164 -8.79 7.23 -9.28
CA GLY A 164 -9.18 8.24 -8.31
C GLY A 164 -10.54 7.96 -7.67
N ASP A 165 -11.52 7.46 -8.42
CA ASP A 165 -12.83 7.07 -7.85
C ASP A 165 -12.68 5.89 -6.88
N LEU A 166 -11.85 4.91 -7.20
CA LEU A 166 -11.55 3.83 -6.25
C LEU A 166 -10.87 4.35 -4.98
N VAL A 167 -9.94 5.31 -5.10
CA VAL A 167 -9.34 5.97 -3.94
C VAL A 167 -10.40 6.72 -3.12
N ARG A 168 -11.30 7.49 -3.75
CA ARG A 168 -12.41 8.19 -3.07
C ARG A 168 -13.28 7.20 -2.29
N VAL A 169 -13.72 6.12 -2.93
CA VAL A 169 -14.52 5.06 -2.29
C VAL A 169 -13.78 4.42 -1.13
N GLY A 170 -12.48 4.11 -1.31
CA GLY A 170 -11.64 3.53 -0.26
C GLY A 170 -11.50 4.47 0.94
N VAL A 171 -11.34 5.77 0.72
CA VAL A 171 -11.24 6.78 1.79
C VAL A 171 -12.55 6.91 2.55
N GLU A 172 -13.68 7.07 1.83
CA GLU A 172 -15.00 7.21 2.43
C GLU A 172 -15.36 5.99 3.28
N ARG A 173 -15.26 4.79 2.67
CA ARG A 173 -15.60 3.53 3.34
C ARG A 173 -14.62 3.21 4.47
N GLY A 174 -13.33 3.48 4.29
CA GLY A 174 -12.32 3.32 5.34
C GLY A 174 -12.67 4.13 6.59
N ARG A 175 -13.00 5.42 6.41
CA ARG A 175 -13.46 6.28 7.52
C ARG A 175 -14.79 5.84 8.12
N LYS A 176 -15.71 5.31 7.30
CA LYS A 176 -16.96 4.73 7.80
C LYS A 176 -16.72 3.51 8.70
N GLY A 177 -15.74 2.67 8.35
CA GLY A 177 -15.35 1.52 9.15
C GLY A 177 -14.58 1.89 10.42
N ARG A 178 -13.70 2.91 10.33
CA ARG A 178 -12.91 3.44 11.45
C ARG A 178 -12.71 4.95 11.27
N PRO A 179 -13.46 5.83 11.98
CA PRO A 179 -13.40 7.28 11.78
C PRO A 179 -12.02 7.92 11.95
N THR A 180 -11.17 7.34 12.81
CA THR A 180 -9.82 7.84 13.11
C THR A 180 -8.72 7.16 12.29
N ILE A 181 -9.06 6.42 11.24
CA ILE A 181 -8.09 5.68 10.44
C ILE A 181 -7.12 6.65 9.74
N LYS A 182 -5.82 6.35 9.83
CA LYS A 182 -4.78 7.06 9.09
C LYS A 182 -4.79 6.56 7.64
N LEU A 183 -4.92 7.47 6.67
CA LEU A 183 -4.98 7.12 5.26
C LEU A 183 -3.84 7.80 4.51
N GLY A 184 -3.00 7.04 3.83
CA GLY A 184 -1.95 7.61 3.01
C GLY A 184 -1.80 6.92 1.68
N ILE A 185 -0.80 7.35 0.93
CA ILE A 185 -0.46 6.86 -0.40
C ILE A 185 1.03 6.59 -0.45
N CYS A 186 1.42 5.50 -1.11
CA CYS A 186 2.81 5.20 -1.44
C CYS A 186 2.95 4.92 -2.95
N GLY A 187 4.11 5.28 -3.49
CA GLY A 187 4.46 4.97 -4.88
C GLY A 187 4.80 6.22 -5.68
N GLU A 188 4.76 6.07 -7.01
CA GLU A 188 5.19 7.10 -7.97
C GLU A 188 4.34 8.38 -7.84
N HIS A 189 3.01 8.19 -7.78
CA HIS A 189 2.03 9.26 -7.67
C HIS A 189 2.17 10.12 -6.41
N GLY A 190 2.79 9.59 -5.34
CA GLY A 190 3.05 10.36 -4.12
C GLY A 190 4.01 11.53 -4.31
N GLY A 191 4.77 11.54 -5.41
CA GLY A 191 5.69 12.61 -5.79
C GLY A 191 5.26 13.45 -6.99
N ASP A 192 4.07 13.21 -7.56
CA ASP A 192 3.51 13.99 -8.65
C ASP A 192 2.61 15.12 -8.12
N ALA A 193 2.83 16.36 -8.57
CA ALA A 193 2.16 17.52 -8.00
C ALA A 193 0.64 17.49 -8.20
N ALA A 194 0.16 17.09 -9.38
CA ALA A 194 -1.26 16.98 -9.67
C ALA A 194 -1.92 15.88 -8.83
N SER A 195 -1.26 14.73 -8.72
CA SER A 195 -1.69 13.62 -7.86
C SER A 195 -1.76 14.03 -6.39
N VAL A 196 -0.75 14.74 -5.88
CA VAL A 196 -0.74 15.25 -4.49
C VAL A 196 -1.91 16.21 -4.23
N HIS A 197 -2.26 17.07 -5.18
CA HIS A 197 -3.45 17.92 -5.08
C HIS A 197 -4.73 17.10 -4.99
N PHE A 198 -4.85 16.06 -5.82
CA PHE A 198 -5.97 15.14 -5.75
C PHE A 198 -6.05 14.44 -4.38
N PHE A 199 -4.93 13.89 -3.88
CA PHE A 199 -4.87 13.22 -2.59
C PHE A 199 -5.21 14.14 -1.42
N HIS A 200 -4.79 15.40 -1.48
CA HIS A 200 -5.21 16.43 -0.53
C HIS A 200 -6.73 16.64 -0.57
N LYS A 201 -7.31 16.80 -1.77
CA LYS A 201 -8.76 17.04 -1.96
C LYS A 201 -9.63 15.89 -1.45
N VAL A 202 -9.22 14.65 -1.65
CA VAL A 202 -9.96 13.48 -1.11
C VAL A 202 -9.68 13.26 0.39
N GLY A 203 -8.73 14.01 0.96
CA GLY A 203 -8.46 14.04 2.38
C GLY A 203 -7.54 12.94 2.88
N LEU A 204 -6.54 12.51 2.12
CA LEU A 204 -5.48 11.65 2.66
C LEU A 204 -4.70 12.40 3.76
N THR A 205 -4.23 11.65 4.76
CA THR A 205 -3.43 12.13 5.89
C THR A 205 -1.99 12.44 5.50
N TYR A 206 -1.41 11.65 4.58
CA TYR A 206 -0.03 11.84 4.12
C TYR A 206 0.17 11.33 2.70
N VAL A 207 1.25 11.80 2.08
CA VAL A 207 1.81 11.22 0.84
C VAL A 207 3.22 10.72 1.12
N SER A 208 3.60 9.58 0.54
CA SER A 208 4.93 8.99 0.65
C SER A 208 5.54 8.84 -0.73
N ALA A 209 6.73 9.44 -0.92
CA ALA A 209 7.44 9.48 -2.19
C ALA A 209 8.91 9.08 -2.02
N SER A 210 9.60 8.83 -3.13
CA SER A 210 11.05 8.62 -3.11
C SER A 210 11.78 9.84 -2.53
N PRO A 211 12.97 9.66 -1.91
CA PRO A 211 13.66 10.73 -1.18
C PRO A 211 13.84 12.03 -1.98
N TYR A 212 14.20 11.93 -3.26
CA TYR A 212 14.40 13.09 -4.14
C TYR A 212 13.09 13.80 -4.53
N ARG A 213 11.94 13.12 -4.45
CA ARG A 213 10.62 13.72 -4.72
C ARG A 213 9.98 14.32 -3.45
N VAL A 214 10.55 14.12 -2.26
CA VAL A 214 10.02 14.70 -1.01
C VAL A 214 9.89 16.23 -1.07
N PRO A 215 10.86 17.01 -1.59
CA PRO A 215 10.71 18.46 -1.72
C PRO A 215 9.53 18.86 -2.62
N VAL A 216 9.33 18.14 -3.74
CA VAL A 216 8.22 18.37 -4.67
C VAL A 216 6.89 18.06 -4.00
N ALA A 217 6.78 16.92 -3.33
CA ALA A 217 5.57 16.54 -2.60
C ALA A 217 5.20 17.54 -1.51
N ARG A 218 6.19 18.07 -0.78
CA ARG A 218 5.98 19.12 0.24
C ARG A 218 5.47 20.42 -0.36
N LEU A 219 6.08 20.87 -1.46
CA LEU A 219 5.65 22.09 -2.15
C LEU A 219 4.24 21.93 -2.71
N ALA A 220 3.96 20.81 -3.38
CA ALA A 220 2.64 20.51 -3.93
C ALA A 220 1.56 20.41 -2.83
N ALA A 221 1.86 19.78 -1.70
CA ALA A 221 0.94 19.71 -0.57
C ALA A 221 0.63 21.10 0.03
N ALA A 222 1.63 21.98 0.10
CA ALA A 222 1.43 23.36 0.55
C ALA A 222 0.57 24.16 -0.44
N GLN A 223 0.84 24.04 -1.74
CA GLN A 223 0.04 24.65 -2.80
C GLN A 223 -1.41 24.17 -2.76
N ALA A 224 -1.63 22.87 -2.55
CA ALA A 224 -2.96 22.26 -2.44
C ALA A 224 -3.72 22.83 -1.24
N ALA A 225 -3.07 22.93 -0.08
CA ALA A 225 -3.66 23.52 1.13
C ALA A 225 -4.01 25.01 0.96
N LEU A 226 -3.21 25.74 0.18
CA LEU A 226 -3.46 27.16 -0.15
C LEU A 226 -4.43 27.35 -1.32
N SER A 227 -4.99 26.27 -1.89
CA SER A 227 -5.83 26.33 -3.10
C SER A 227 -5.16 27.03 -4.29
N VAL A 228 -3.82 27.00 -4.35
CA VAL A 228 -3.06 27.50 -5.49
C VAL A 228 -3.21 26.51 -6.63
N LYS A 229 -3.69 26.98 -7.78
CA LYS A 229 -3.72 26.15 -8.99
C LYS A 229 -2.28 25.88 -9.44
N VAL A 230 -1.91 24.62 -9.52
CA VAL A 230 -0.70 24.21 -10.24
C VAL A 230 -1.00 24.37 -11.72
N GLY A 231 -0.17 25.15 -12.42
CA GLY A 231 -0.26 25.26 -13.88
C GLY A 231 0.05 23.90 -14.52
N ASP A 232 -0.74 23.55 -15.55
CA ASP A 232 -0.58 22.33 -16.34
C ASP A 232 0.81 22.20 -16.99
#